data_AF-A0A811UWZ9-F1
#
_entry.id   AF-A0A811UWZ9-F1
#
_cell.length_a   1.000
_cell.length_b   1.000
_cell.length_c   1.000
_cell.angle_alpha   90.00
_cell.angle_beta   90.00
_cell.angle_gamma   90.00
#
_symmetry.space_group_name_H-M   'P 1'
#
loop_
_entity.id
_entity.type
_entity.pdbx_description
1 polymer ?
#
loop_
_entity_poly.entity_id
_entity_poly.type
_entity_poly.pdbx_seq_one_letter_code
_entity_poly.pdbx_strand_id
1 'polypeptide(L)'
;MLPVKQLSGRRFIFFLVLGVFALFLILRFFVTDSSDMGRCIFCDISSGKQPNTELLFENDEFVIFKDIKPASTYHYLAVPKRHTESLKALTKDDLALVDHMEQGLKSFFEKNNITTTDALFGFHLPPFISVKHLHMHGIAPRSTMSFMNRMMFKPDSGWFKSVENARKYLQDL
;
A
#
# COMPACT_ATOMS: atom_id res chain seq x y z
N MET A 1 0.11 -67.15 -39.97
CA MET A 1 -0.43 -65.83 -40.39
C MET A 1 -1.25 -65.25 -39.25
N LEU A 2 -0.76 -64.19 -38.60
CA LEU A 2 -1.50 -63.30 -37.68
C LEU A 2 -1.02 -61.87 -37.98
N PRO A 3 -1.89 -60.85 -38.08
CA PRO A 3 -1.48 -59.53 -38.54
C PRO A 3 -0.82 -58.73 -37.41
N VAL A 4 0.37 -58.19 -37.71
CA VAL A 4 1.05 -57.15 -36.93
C VAL A 4 0.24 -55.86 -37.06
N LYS A 5 -0.34 -55.37 -35.96
CA LYS A 5 -0.98 -54.04 -35.92
C LYS A 5 0.11 -52.98 -36.04
N GLN A 6 0.14 -52.26 -37.16
CA GLN A 6 0.90 -51.01 -37.27
C GLN A 6 0.37 -50.00 -36.25
N LEU A 7 1.21 -49.63 -35.28
CA LEU A 7 0.99 -48.47 -34.44
C LEU A 7 1.30 -47.22 -35.28
N SER A 8 0.27 -46.42 -35.56
CA SER A 8 0.39 -45.21 -36.36
C SER A 8 1.22 -44.15 -35.64
N GLY A 9 2.21 -43.58 -36.34
CA GLY A 9 3.11 -42.53 -35.84
C GLY A 9 2.42 -41.24 -35.38
N ARG A 10 1.10 -41.10 -35.58
CA ARG A 10 0.28 -40.02 -35.01
C ARG A 10 0.15 -40.09 -33.49
N ARG A 11 0.20 -41.28 -32.89
CA ARG A 11 0.07 -41.42 -31.43
C ARG A 11 1.33 -40.98 -30.68
N PHE A 12 2.52 -41.18 -31.26
CA PHE A 12 3.78 -40.79 -30.64
C PHE A 12 3.98 -39.27 -30.58
N ILE A 13 3.55 -38.55 -31.63
CA ILE A 13 3.59 -37.08 -31.69
C ILE A 13 2.63 -36.47 -30.66
N PHE A 14 1.47 -37.10 -30.42
CA PHE A 14 0.47 -36.59 -29.48
C PHE A 14 0.96 -36.56 -28.03
N PHE A 15 1.72 -37.57 -27.60
CA PHE A 15 2.33 -37.60 -26.25
C PHE A 15 3.48 -36.62 -26.09
N LEU A 16 4.22 -36.31 -27.16
CA LEU A 16 5.34 -35.35 -27.13
C LEU A 16 4.81 -33.90 -27.05
N VAL A 17 3.70 -33.59 -27.74
CA VAL A 17 3.03 -32.28 -27.65
C VAL A 17 2.39 -32.07 -26.27
N LEU A 18 1.74 -33.09 -25.69
CA LEU A 18 1.19 -33.03 -24.33
C LEU A 18 2.26 -32.87 -23.26
N GLY A 19 3.43 -33.52 -23.42
CA GLY A 19 4.56 -33.37 -22.52
C GLY A 19 5.18 -31.98 -22.53
N VAL A 20 5.33 -31.37 -23.72
CA VAL A 20 5.80 -29.97 -23.84
C VAL A 20 4.76 -28.98 -23.31
N PHE A 21 3.47 -29.22 -23.53
CA PHE A 21 2.40 -28.38 -22.99
C PHE A 21 2.31 -28.47 -21.46
N ALA A 22 2.41 -29.68 -20.91
CA ALA A 22 2.46 -29.90 -19.46
C ALA A 22 3.73 -29.29 -18.85
N LEU A 23 4.88 -29.39 -19.51
CA LEU A 23 6.12 -28.73 -19.07
C LEU A 23 6.00 -27.20 -19.16
N PHE A 24 5.33 -26.65 -20.17
CA PHE A 24 5.03 -25.21 -20.28
C PHE A 24 4.06 -24.75 -19.18
N LEU A 25 3.06 -25.56 -18.84
CA LEU A 25 2.11 -25.29 -17.77
C LEU A 25 2.77 -25.41 -16.39
N ILE A 26 3.68 -26.36 -16.21
CA ILE A 26 4.48 -26.54 -14.99
C ILE A 26 5.52 -25.40 -14.85
N LEU A 27 6.17 -24.97 -15.94
CA LEU A 27 7.01 -23.76 -15.96
C LEU A 27 6.19 -22.51 -15.64
N ARG A 28 4.94 -22.39 -16.13
CA ARG A 28 4.04 -21.31 -15.70
C ARG A 28 3.63 -21.41 -14.23
N PHE A 29 3.54 -22.62 -13.68
CA PHE A 29 3.21 -22.85 -12.27
C PHE A 29 4.40 -22.58 -11.33
N PHE A 30 5.63 -22.77 -11.81
CA PHE A 30 6.86 -22.44 -11.05
C PHE A 30 7.39 -21.02 -11.33
N VAL A 31 6.87 -20.30 -12.33
CA VAL A 31 7.25 -18.91 -12.69
C VAL A 31 6.15 -17.89 -12.29
N THR A 32 5.35 -18.21 -11.29
CA THR A 32 4.48 -17.23 -10.60
C THR A 32 4.63 -17.49 -9.11
N ASP A 33 5.10 -16.60 -8.25
CA ASP A 33 5.24 -15.16 -8.31
C ASP A 33 6.28 -14.80 -7.23
N SER A 34 7.51 -14.47 -7.64
CA SER A 34 8.55 -13.98 -6.72
C SER A 34 8.58 -12.46 -6.67
N SER A 35 7.55 -11.80 -7.20
CA SER A 35 7.41 -10.37 -7.14
C SER A 35 6.09 -9.88 -7.74
N ASP A 36 5.20 -9.37 -6.90
CA ASP A 36 4.54 -8.12 -7.24
C ASP A 36 5.60 -6.98 -7.20
N MET A 37 6.60 -7.05 -8.10
CA MET A 37 7.56 -5.99 -8.45
C MET A 37 6.86 -4.96 -9.36
N GLY A 38 5.52 -4.96 -9.38
CA GLY A 38 4.68 -4.23 -10.30
C GLY A 38 4.30 -2.86 -9.77
N ARG A 39 5.17 -1.87 -10.01
CA ARG A 39 4.90 -0.42 -9.91
C ARG A 39 3.98 0.00 -8.76
N CYS A 40 4.57 0.26 -7.58
CA CYS A 40 3.87 0.95 -6.51
C CYS A 40 3.66 2.43 -6.87
N ILE A 41 2.40 2.88 -6.98
CA ILE A 41 2.07 4.27 -7.28
C ILE A 41 2.68 5.26 -6.26
N PHE A 42 2.77 4.88 -4.99
CA PHE A 42 3.34 5.74 -3.95
C PHE A 42 4.87 5.81 -4.01
N CYS A 43 5.55 4.76 -4.50
CA CYS A 43 6.97 4.86 -4.88
C CYS A 43 7.16 5.79 -6.09
N ASP A 44 6.27 5.74 -7.08
CA ASP A 44 6.35 6.64 -8.24
C ASP A 44 6.09 8.10 -7.83
N ILE A 45 5.13 8.37 -6.92
CA ILE A 45 4.91 9.71 -6.36
C ILE A 45 6.14 10.17 -5.57
N SER A 46 6.64 9.35 -4.63
CA SER A 46 7.76 9.74 -3.76
C SER A 46 9.09 9.93 -4.50
N SER A 47 9.22 9.37 -5.71
CA SER A 47 10.36 9.56 -6.60
C SER A 47 10.15 10.62 -7.69
N GLY A 48 9.05 11.37 -7.64
CA GLY A 48 8.75 12.45 -8.60
C GLY A 48 8.39 11.95 -10.01
N LYS A 49 8.07 10.66 -10.19
CA LYS A 49 7.69 10.08 -11.48
C LYS A 49 6.22 10.30 -11.84
N GLN A 50 5.40 10.80 -10.91
CA GLN A 50 4.00 11.13 -11.16
C GLN A 50 3.82 12.62 -11.45
N PRO A 51 3.64 13.03 -12.72
CA PRO A 51 3.64 14.45 -13.11
C PRO A 51 2.43 15.24 -12.61
N ASN A 52 1.34 14.55 -12.26
CA ASN A 52 0.08 15.16 -11.81
C ASN A 52 -0.06 15.20 -10.29
N THR A 53 1.00 14.90 -9.54
CA THR A 53 0.99 14.93 -8.08
C THR A 53 2.09 15.85 -7.59
N GLU A 54 1.68 16.98 -7.04
CA GLU A 54 2.59 17.93 -6.40
C GLU A 54 3.02 17.40 -5.03
N LEU A 55 4.34 17.40 -4.78
CA LEU A 55 4.89 17.17 -3.45
C LEU A 55 4.87 18.49 -2.69
N LEU A 56 4.04 18.57 -1.67
CA LEU A 56 3.84 19.77 -0.84
C LEU A 56 4.88 19.89 0.28
N PHE A 57 5.55 18.76 0.58
CA PHE A 57 6.71 18.66 1.44
C PHE A 57 7.52 17.43 1.02
N GLU A 58 8.83 17.53 1.15
CA GLU A 58 9.76 16.42 0.92
C GLU A 58 10.99 16.59 1.83
N ASN A 59 11.41 15.49 2.46
CA ASN A 59 12.72 15.37 3.09
C ASN A 59 13.35 14.02 2.74
N ASP A 60 14.42 13.61 3.42
CA ASP A 60 15.12 12.36 3.13
C ASP A 60 14.31 11.10 3.49
N GLU A 61 13.32 11.20 4.38
CA GLU A 61 12.56 10.05 4.89
C GLU A 61 11.21 9.87 4.19
N PHE A 62 10.47 10.96 3.95
CA PHE A 62 9.10 10.92 3.45
C PHE A 62 8.71 12.15 2.62
N VAL A 63 7.56 12.03 1.95
CA VAL A 63 6.91 13.12 1.20
C VAL A 63 5.50 13.37 1.76
N ILE A 64 4.96 14.58 1.56
CA ILE A 64 3.55 14.89 1.81
C ILE A 64 2.90 15.36 0.51
N PHE A 65 1.74 14.80 0.18
CA PHE A 65 0.92 15.22 -0.95
C PHE A 65 -0.57 15.10 -0.63
N LYS A 66 -1.41 15.73 -1.44
CA LYS A 66 -2.87 15.73 -1.27
C LYS A 66 -3.47 14.38 -1.67
N ASP A 67 -4.38 13.85 -0.85
CA ASP A 67 -5.16 12.67 -1.22
C ASP A 67 -6.13 13.01 -2.37
N ILE A 68 -6.19 12.15 -3.39
CA ILE A 68 -7.07 12.31 -4.56
C ILE A 68 -8.56 12.12 -4.21
N LYS A 69 -8.87 11.43 -3.12
CA LYS A 69 -10.22 11.19 -2.58
C LYS A 69 -10.32 11.74 -1.15
N PRO A 70 -10.40 13.08 -0.98
CA PRO A 70 -10.40 13.69 0.33
C PRO A 70 -11.61 13.26 1.17
N ALA A 71 -11.37 12.89 2.43
CA ALA A 71 -12.42 12.46 3.36
C ALA A 71 -13.12 13.63 4.07
N SER A 72 -12.51 14.81 4.02
CA SER A 72 -12.87 16.09 4.64
C SER A 72 -12.28 17.24 3.80
N THR A 73 -12.42 18.50 4.22
CA THR A 73 -11.87 19.69 3.53
C THR A 73 -10.38 19.53 3.20
N TYR A 74 -9.60 19.04 4.16
CA TYR A 74 -8.17 18.80 4.04
C TYR A 74 -7.90 17.31 4.26
N HIS A 75 -7.25 16.67 3.29
CA HIS A 75 -6.81 15.29 3.39
C HIS A 75 -5.45 15.17 2.69
N TYR A 76 -4.42 14.92 3.47
CA TYR A 76 -3.04 14.80 3.01
C TYR A 76 -2.45 13.49 3.49
N LEU A 77 -1.49 12.97 2.73
CA LEU A 77 -0.80 11.72 3.03
C LEU A 77 0.67 12.02 3.27
N ALA A 78 1.21 11.62 4.42
CA ALA A 78 2.65 11.45 4.57
C ALA A 78 3.02 10.02 4.15
N VAL A 79 4.01 9.88 3.27
CA VAL A 79 4.41 8.60 2.66
C VAL A 79 5.94 8.47 2.70
N PRO A 80 6.49 7.44 3.36
CA PRO A 80 7.93 7.23 3.39
C PRO A 80 8.47 6.93 1.99
N LYS A 81 9.68 7.39 1.69
CA LYS A 81 10.37 7.08 0.43
C LYS A 81 10.73 5.60 0.35
N ARG A 82 11.12 5.00 1.48
CA ARG A 82 11.29 3.55 1.60
C ARG A 82 9.92 2.87 1.46
N HIS A 83 9.86 1.87 0.59
CA HIS A 83 8.67 1.05 0.44
C HIS A 83 8.51 0.13 1.66
N THR A 84 7.41 0.32 2.38
CA THR A 84 6.96 -0.54 3.48
C THR A 84 5.48 -0.76 3.29
N GLU A 85 4.96 -1.99 3.29
CA GLU A 85 3.59 -2.24 2.82
C GLU A 85 2.49 -1.54 3.64
N SER A 86 2.63 -1.52 4.96
CA SER A 86 1.63 -0.96 5.89
C SER A 86 2.19 -0.83 7.30
N LEU A 87 1.38 -0.33 8.25
CA LEU A 87 1.74 -0.28 9.67
C LEU A 87 2.11 -1.66 10.24
N LYS A 88 1.52 -2.75 9.73
CA LYS A 88 1.82 -4.13 10.19
C LYS A 88 3.22 -4.62 9.81
N ALA A 89 3.87 -3.94 8.85
CA ALA A 89 5.24 -4.25 8.43
C ALA A 89 6.29 -3.41 9.18
N LEU A 90 5.86 -2.52 10.07
CA LEU A 90 6.76 -1.74 10.93
C LEU A 90 7.14 -2.54 12.18
N THR A 91 8.30 -2.19 12.71
CA THR A 91 8.87 -2.70 13.96
C THR A 91 9.01 -1.57 14.96
N LYS A 92 9.48 -1.88 16.17
CA LYS A 92 9.79 -0.89 17.20
C LYS A 92 10.84 0.15 16.75
N ASP A 93 11.76 -0.25 15.88
CA ASP A 93 12.81 0.64 15.34
C ASP A 93 12.24 1.72 14.39
N ASP A 94 11.01 1.52 13.89
CA ASP A 94 10.33 2.48 13.02
C ASP A 94 9.50 3.54 13.78
N LEU A 95 9.54 3.55 15.13
CA LEU A 95 8.80 4.53 15.95
C LEU A 95 9.16 5.97 15.58
N ALA A 96 10.46 6.25 15.36
CA ALA A 96 10.93 7.57 14.97
C ALA A 96 10.32 8.04 13.63
N LEU A 97 10.19 7.13 12.66
CA LEU A 97 9.55 7.42 11.37
C LEU A 97 8.08 7.84 11.57
N VAL A 98 7.34 7.13 12.41
CA VAL A 98 5.93 7.46 12.73
C VAL A 98 5.84 8.85 13.38
N ASP A 99 6.75 9.18 14.28
CA ASP A 99 6.80 10.50 14.93
C ASP A 99 7.15 11.62 13.94
N HIS A 100 8.14 11.41 13.08
CA HIS A 100 8.55 12.39 12.07
C HIS A 100 7.42 12.63 11.05
N MET A 101 6.69 11.60 10.64
CA MET A 101 5.53 11.73 9.73
C MET A 101 4.40 12.55 10.38
N GLU A 102 4.08 12.32 11.65
CA GLU A 102 3.05 13.09 12.35
C GLU A 102 3.47 14.56 12.51
N GLN A 103 4.72 14.79 12.94
CA GLN A 103 5.28 16.14 13.08
C GLN A 103 5.28 16.87 11.73
N GLY A 104 5.69 16.19 10.66
CA GLY A 104 5.65 16.72 9.30
C GLY A 104 4.24 17.17 8.89
N LEU A 105 3.23 16.34 9.10
CA LEU A 105 1.83 16.69 8.80
C LEU A 105 1.32 17.85 9.68
N LYS A 106 1.62 17.86 10.98
CA LYS A 106 1.23 18.95 11.88
C LYS A 106 1.86 20.28 11.48
N SER A 107 3.17 20.31 11.24
CA SER A 107 3.87 21.50 10.78
C SER A 107 3.39 21.95 9.38
N PHE A 108 3.07 21.00 8.50
CA PHE A 108 2.47 21.33 7.21
C PHE A 108 1.08 21.98 7.39
N PHE A 109 0.25 21.48 8.30
CA PHE A 109 -1.07 22.04 8.59
C PHE A 109 -0.95 23.46 9.15
N GLU A 110 -0.08 23.66 10.14
CA GLU A 110 0.17 24.97 10.76
C GLU A 110 0.64 26.01 9.74
N LYS A 111 1.62 25.67 8.90
CA LYS A 111 2.14 26.56 7.83
C LYS A 111 1.06 26.97 6.82
N ASN A 112 0.05 26.13 6.63
CA ASN A 112 -1.06 26.37 5.70
C ASN A 112 -2.33 26.89 6.41
N ASN A 113 -2.23 27.34 7.66
CA ASN A 113 -3.35 27.83 8.47
C ASN A 113 -4.50 26.81 8.64
N ILE A 114 -4.16 25.51 8.65
CA ILE A 114 -5.09 24.43 8.94
C ILE A 114 -4.99 24.10 10.43
N THR A 115 -6.09 24.24 11.17
CA THR A 115 -6.11 23.90 12.60
C THR A 115 -5.99 22.39 12.83
N THR A 116 -5.19 22.00 13.81
CA THR A 116 -5.00 20.60 14.22
C THR A 116 -5.93 20.17 15.35
N THR A 117 -6.71 21.08 15.95
CA THR A 117 -7.63 20.79 17.07
C THR A 117 -8.70 19.77 16.72
N ASP A 118 -9.18 19.80 15.47
CA ASP A 118 -10.13 18.83 14.91
C ASP A 118 -9.48 18.00 13.79
N ALA A 119 -8.18 17.70 13.92
CA ALA A 119 -7.47 16.86 12.96
C ALA A 119 -7.45 15.38 13.40
N LEU A 120 -7.35 14.49 12.42
CA LEU A 120 -7.11 13.07 12.61
C LEU A 120 -5.82 12.67 11.90
N PHE A 121 -4.93 12.03 12.65
CA PHE A 121 -3.72 11.42 12.12
C PHE A 121 -3.75 9.91 12.36
N GLY A 122 -3.48 9.10 11.33
CA GLY A 122 -3.47 7.65 11.51
C GLY A 122 -3.33 6.84 10.22
N PHE A 123 -3.46 5.53 10.35
CA PHE A 123 -3.20 4.55 9.31
C PHE A 123 -4.37 3.60 9.14
N HIS A 124 -4.68 3.26 7.90
CA HIS A 124 -5.49 2.07 7.61
C HIS A 124 -4.70 0.77 7.85
N LEU A 125 -5.40 -0.30 8.25
CA LEU A 125 -4.81 -1.61 8.52
C LEU A 125 -5.23 -2.64 7.48
N PRO A 126 -4.32 -3.53 7.00
CA PRO A 126 -4.69 -4.64 6.13
C PRO A 126 -5.75 -5.56 6.79
N PRO A 127 -6.75 -6.04 6.03
CA PRO A 127 -6.86 -5.97 4.56
C PRO A 127 -7.50 -4.68 3.99
N PHE A 128 -7.80 -3.68 4.83
CA PHE A 128 -8.54 -2.47 4.44
C PHE A 128 -7.63 -1.31 4.01
N ILE A 129 -6.66 -1.59 3.15
CA ILE A 129 -5.75 -0.59 2.57
C ILE A 129 -5.95 -0.52 1.05
N SER A 130 -5.98 0.69 0.49
CA SER A 130 -6.15 0.91 -0.95
C SER A 130 -4.82 0.81 -1.72
N VAL A 131 -3.71 1.19 -1.08
CA VAL A 131 -2.35 1.12 -1.61
C VAL A 131 -1.48 0.38 -0.61
N LYS A 132 -0.75 -0.65 -1.07
CA LYS A 132 0.24 -1.41 -0.29
C LYS A 132 1.55 -0.64 -0.15
N HIS A 133 1.49 0.55 0.40
CA HIS A 133 2.64 1.36 0.78
C HIS A 133 2.18 2.20 1.97
N LEU A 134 2.92 2.16 3.08
CA LEU A 134 2.61 2.88 4.30
C LEU A 134 2.27 4.34 4.00
N HIS A 135 1.14 4.81 4.50
CA HIS A 135 0.77 6.22 4.38
C HIS A 135 0.00 6.65 5.62
N MET A 136 0.46 7.72 6.24
CA MET A 136 -0.26 8.34 7.34
C MET A 136 -1.24 9.35 6.74
N HIS A 137 -2.53 9.18 7.04
CA HIS A 137 -3.54 10.17 6.75
C HIS A 137 -3.43 11.32 7.74
N GLY A 138 -3.36 12.56 7.25
CA GLY A 138 -3.69 13.77 7.99
C GLY A 138 -4.98 14.36 7.45
N ILE A 139 -6.03 14.41 8.27
CA ILE A 139 -7.37 14.82 7.84
C ILE A 139 -7.89 15.90 8.77
N ALA A 140 -8.39 17.02 8.22
CA ALA A 140 -9.01 18.08 9.00
C ALA A 140 -10.05 18.86 8.17
N PRO A 141 -11.07 19.46 8.80
CA PRO A 141 -11.55 19.18 10.15
C PRO A 141 -12.42 17.91 10.17
N ARG A 142 -12.13 16.97 11.06
CA ARG A 142 -12.83 15.67 11.17
C ARG A 142 -14.34 15.83 11.33
N SER A 143 -14.81 16.90 11.97
CA SER A 143 -16.23 17.24 12.09
C SER A 143 -16.96 17.37 10.76
N THR A 144 -16.26 17.68 9.66
CA THR A 144 -16.87 17.82 8.33
C THR A 144 -16.91 16.52 7.52
N MET A 145 -16.34 15.42 8.04
CA MET A 145 -16.44 14.12 7.38
C MET A 145 -17.90 13.67 7.25
N SER A 146 -18.25 13.12 6.08
CA SER A 146 -19.51 12.40 5.88
C SER A 146 -19.66 11.24 6.85
N PHE A 147 -20.88 10.77 7.06
CA PHE A 147 -21.14 9.62 7.93
C PHE A 147 -20.30 8.38 7.54
N MET A 148 -20.21 8.08 6.24
CA MET A 148 -19.42 6.95 5.74
C MET A 148 -17.91 7.13 5.99
N ASN A 149 -17.38 8.33 5.79
CA ASN A 149 -15.97 8.63 6.06
C ASN A 149 -15.68 8.53 7.56
N ARG A 150 -16.58 9.00 8.44
CA ARG A 150 -16.41 8.85 9.90
C ARG A 150 -16.32 7.39 10.34
N MET A 151 -17.01 6.49 9.65
CA MET A 151 -16.93 5.05 9.90
C MET A 151 -15.61 4.46 9.37
N MET A 152 -15.20 4.85 8.16
CA MET A 152 -13.94 4.42 7.55
C MET A 152 -12.72 4.84 8.38
N PHE A 153 -12.69 6.09 8.83
CA PHE A 153 -11.59 6.67 9.62
C PHE A 153 -11.83 6.60 11.13
N LYS A 154 -12.68 5.67 11.60
CA LYS A 154 -12.97 5.50 13.02
C LYS A 154 -11.71 4.99 13.75
N PRO A 155 -11.12 5.78 14.68
CA PRO A 155 -10.03 5.31 15.51
C PRO A 155 -10.44 4.06 16.29
N ASP A 156 -9.46 3.19 16.53
CA ASP A 156 -9.60 1.98 17.36
C ASP A 156 -10.59 0.97 16.80
N SER A 157 -10.73 0.98 15.49
CA SER A 157 -11.38 -0.06 14.73
C SER A 157 -10.35 -1.10 14.26
N GLY A 158 -10.83 -2.24 13.75
CA GLY A 158 -9.95 -3.24 13.13
C GLY A 158 -9.32 -2.79 11.80
N TRP A 159 -9.73 -1.65 11.25
CA TRP A 159 -9.35 -1.16 9.92
C TRP A 159 -8.67 0.22 9.92
N PHE A 160 -8.71 0.97 11.02
CA PHE A 160 -8.02 2.26 11.15
C PHE A 160 -7.49 2.46 12.58
N LYS A 161 -6.22 2.85 12.68
CA LYS A 161 -5.52 3.10 13.94
C LYS A 161 -5.02 4.54 13.96
N SER A 162 -5.36 5.29 15.01
CA SER A 162 -4.79 6.63 15.22
C SER A 162 -3.28 6.54 15.39
N VAL A 163 -2.57 7.63 15.12
CA VAL A 163 -1.11 7.68 15.31
C VAL A 163 -0.69 7.38 16.76
N GLU A 164 -1.47 7.84 17.75
CA GLU A 164 -1.23 7.51 19.16
C GLU A 164 -1.27 6.00 19.41
N ASN A 165 -2.28 5.32 18.89
CA ASN A 165 -2.42 3.88 19.09
C ASN A 165 -1.49 3.08 18.17
N ALA A 166 -1.05 3.66 17.04
CA ALA A 166 0.02 3.10 16.21
C ALA A 166 1.34 3.05 16.98
N ARG A 167 1.70 4.10 17.72
CA ARG A 167 2.89 4.07 18.61
C ARG A 167 2.79 2.99 19.67
N LYS A 168 1.68 2.94 20.40
CA LYS A 168 1.47 1.91 21.45
C LYS A 168 1.62 0.51 20.85
N TYR A 169 0.98 0.28 19.71
CA TYR A 169 1.11 -0.97 18.98
C TYR A 169 2.56 -1.35 18.67
N LEU A 170 3.39 -0.41 18.19
CA LEU A 170 4.80 -0.66 17.89
C LEU A 170 5.69 -0.78 19.14
N GLN A 171 5.32 -0.13 20.24
CA GLN A 171 6.03 -0.24 21.51
C GLN A 171 5.85 -1.62 22.17
N ASP A 172 4.70 -2.25 21.92
CA ASP A 172 4.30 -3.55 22.45
C ASP A 172 4.76 -4.75 21.58
N LEU A 173 5.39 -4.50 20.43
CA LEU A 173 6.06 -5.52 19.60
C LEU A 173 7.39 -5.97 20.24
#